data_AF-A0AAJ6TC26-F1
#
_entry.id   AF-A0AAJ6TC26-F1
#
_cell.length_a   1.000
_cell.length_b   1.000
_cell.length_c   1.000
_cell.angle_alpha   90.00
_cell.angle_beta   90.00
_cell.angle_gamma   90.00
#
_symmetry.space_group_name_H-M   'P 1'
#
loop_
_entity.id
_entity.type
_entity.pdbx_description
1 polymer ?
#
loop_
_entity_poly.entity_id
_entity_poly.type
_entity_poly.pdbx_seq_one_letter_code
_entity_poly.pdbx_strand_id
1 'polypeptide(L)'
;MRNKTAFEKRCFPKVARLTRKEIDKVFKRLCSIESENLTDENVQDICRVLVLKLLVSLFLSNNGCNLPFAYLEYVEDMERIAEYNWTEHIFDFFKKSLEEKEATEVIGCVMMIPYWYCEHSKIIEPIEEGRIPRCAKWNLMGLEAELRKTPFIDVSFLVVYLKPTETEVTMLGAQRVVELLEEEEEEQEQEKKEAVDEATEQEEKEKEKGEVDEATFFAEKEIRELRCENQRLKDQLQKAEEEKDLQKVEIEKLQMEITEALNKENELICENQKFKDQLQKAEFEKLQMEITEALNKENELIYENQKFKDQLKNADKEVKRLKKENDFQNRKFAELQREYVGINQAHEEEKAKMEARIEDLQSQLAIITLQELKRGKEAKEEQSMEVLETRKIKKKEIVKVEEQGRKKKKRLKT
;
A
#
# COMPACT_ATOMS: atom_id res chain seq x y z
N MET A 1 -14.61 5.08 24.01
CA MET A 1 -14.74 3.70 23.46
C MET A 1 -14.64 3.81 21.95
N ARG A 2 -14.16 2.79 21.23
CA ARG A 2 -14.23 2.77 19.76
C ARG A 2 -15.68 2.51 19.34
N ASN A 3 -16.17 3.22 18.33
CA ASN A 3 -17.43 2.88 17.69
C ASN A 3 -17.24 1.59 16.89
N LYS A 4 -17.93 0.50 17.25
CA LYS A 4 -17.90 -0.74 16.46
C LYS A 4 -18.48 -0.47 15.07
N THR A 5 -17.83 -0.95 14.03
CA THR A 5 -18.28 -0.83 12.64
C THR A 5 -19.50 -1.72 12.35
N ALA A 6 -20.02 -1.77 11.12
CA ALA A 6 -21.14 -2.64 10.78
C ALA A 6 -20.69 -4.11 10.71
N PHE A 7 -19.60 -4.38 9.97
CA PHE A 7 -18.96 -5.68 9.90
C PHE A 7 -18.48 -6.17 11.28
N GLU A 8 -17.90 -5.30 12.13
CA GLU A 8 -17.51 -5.69 13.49
C GLU A 8 -18.73 -6.14 14.33
N LYS A 9 -19.90 -5.52 14.15
CA LYS A 9 -21.13 -5.93 14.85
C LYS A 9 -21.67 -7.29 14.37
N ARG A 10 -21.63 -7.57 13.06
CA ARG A 10 -22.07 -8.86 12.47
C ARG A 10 -21.10 -10.02 12.78
N CYS A 11 -19.81 -9.77 12.61
CA CYS A 11 -18.78 -10.81 12.68
C CYS A 11 -18.13 -10.94 14.05
N PHE A 12 -17.85 -9.83 14.75
CA PHE A 12 -17.06 -9.82 15.99
C PHE A 12 -17.76 -9.13 17.19
N PRO A 13 -19.08 -9.36 17.45
CA PRO A 13 -19.85 -8.56 18.40
C PRO A 13 -19.32 -8.59 19.84
N LYS A 14 -18.92 -9.76 20.33
CA LYS A 14 -18.47 -10.01 21.71
C LYS A 14 -16.97 -10.34 21.82
N VAL A 15 -16.19 -10.07 20.77
CA VAL A 15 -14.76 -10.40 20.72
C VAL A 15 -13.93 -9.29 21.37
N ALA A 16 -13.04 -9.65 22.30
CA ALA A 16 -12.18 -8.72 23.05
C ALA A 16 -10.76 -8.57 22.45
N ARG A 17 -10.33 -9.52 21.60
CA ARG A 17 -9.09 -9.47 20.79
C ARG A 17 -9.32 -10.24 19.49
N LEU A 18 -8.96 -9.65 18.36
CA LEU A 18 -9.11 -10.27 17.03
C LEU A 18 -8.03 -11.32 16.80
N THR A 19 -8.22 -12.51 17.37
CA THR A 19 -7.30 -13.66 17.24
C THR A 19 -7.62 -14.49 16.00
N ARG A 20 -6.61 -15.19 15.47
CA ARG A 20 -6.77 -16.19 14.39
C ARG A 20 -7.88 -17.20 14.70
N LYS A 21 -8.03 -17.62 15.97
CA LYS A 21 -9.11 -18.55 16.39
C LYS A 21 -10.51 -17.97 16.20
N GLU A 22 -10.73 -16.70 16.50
CA GLU A 22 -12.03 -16.06 16.29
C GLU A 22 -12.25 -15.71 14.80
N ILE A 23 -11.20 -15.34 14.06
CA ILE A 23 -11.26 -15.18 12.59
C ILE A 23 -11.64 -16.51 11.91
N ASP A 24 -10.94 -17.61 12.21
CA ASP A 24 -11.20 -18.94 11.63
C ASP A 24 -12.60 -19.47 11.97
N LYS A 25 -13.11 -19.14 13.17
CA LYS A 25 -14.47 -19.48 13.61
C LYS A 25 -15.56 -18.69 12.86
N VAL A 26 -15.34 -17.39 12.61
CA VAL A 26 -16.24 -16.59 11.78
C VAL A 26 -16.17 -17.05 10.32
N PHE A 27 -14.98 -17.32 9.79
CA PHE A 27 -14.79 -17.83 8.43
C PHE A 27 -15.58 -19.13 8.21
N LYS A 28 -15.38 -20.13 9.08
CA LYS A 28 -16.14 -21.39 9.04
C LYS A 28 -17.66 -21.18 9.12
N ARG A 29 -18.13 -20.26 9.98
CA ARG A 29 -19.56 -19.92 10.09
C ARG A 29 -20.11 -19.36 8.77
N LEU A 30 -19.41 -18.44 8.13
CA LEU A 30 -19.85 -17.82 6.88
C LEU A 30 -19.79 -18.81 5.70
N CYS A 31 -18.73 -19.62 5.61
CA CYS A 31 -18.62 -20.69 4.61
C CYS A 31 -19.56 -21.89 4.88
N SER A 32 -20.37 -21.87 5.94
CA SER A 32 -21.43 -22.86 6.22
C SER A 32 -22.83 -22.32 5.90
N ILE A 33 -22.93 -21.16 5.23
CA ILE A 33 -24.20 -20.61 4.75
C ILE A 33 -24.56 -21.30 3.44
N GLU A 34 -25.76 -21.87 3.38
CA GLU A 34 -26.32 -22.51 2.17
C GLU A 34 -26.49 -21.48 1.04
N SER A 35 -26.32 -21.91 -0.21
CA SER A 35 -26.38 -21.03 -1.39
C SER A 35 -27.70 -20.26 -1.51
N GLU A 36 -28.82 -20.85 -1.12
CA GLU A 36 -30.15 -20.21 -1.10
C GLU A 36 -30.27 -19.08 -0.07
N ASN A 37 -29.39 -19.04 0.93
CA ASN A 37 -29.33 -18.05 2.00
C ASN A 37 -28.12 -17.09 1.85
N LEU A 38 -27.41 -17.16 0.73
CA LEU A 38 -26.23 -16.34 0.46
C LEU A 38 -26.63 -14.95 -0.04
N THR A 39 -26.20 -13.91 0.67
CA THR A 39 -26.44 -12.50 0.33
C THR A 39 -25.12 -11.82 0.00
N ASP A 40 -25.15 -10.71 -0.76
CA ASP A 40 -23.96 -9.91 -1.05
C ASP A 40 -23.22 -9.46 0.22
N GLU A 41 -23.97 -9.14 1.30
CA GLU A 41 -23.39 -8.81 2.61
C GLU A 41 -22.60 -9.98 3.20
N ASN A 42 -23.11 -11.22 3.08
CA ASN A 42 -22.42 -12.43 3.50
C ASN A 42 -21.19 -12.72 2.62
N VAL A 43 -21.29 -12.54 1.29
CA VAL A 43 -20.17 -12.72 0.35
C VAL A 43 -19.05 -11.72 0.64
N GLN A 44 -19.37 -10.44 0.79
CA GLN A 44 -18.37 -9.44 1.16
C GLN A 44 -17.77 -9.75 2.53
N ASP A 45 -18.56 -10.15 3.54
CA ASP A 45 -18.03 -10.51 4.86
C ASP A 45 -17.11 -11.75 4.81
N ILE A 46 -17.32 -12.71 3.89
CA ILE A 46 -16.36 -13.79 3.62
C ILE A 46 -15.04 -13.21 3.13
N CYS A 47 -15.07 -12.30 2.14
CA CYS A 47 -13.86 -11.65 1.60
C CYS A 47 -13.11 -10.83 2.66
N ARG A 48 -13.83 -10.03 3.47
CA ARG A 48 -13.25 -9.29 4.61
C ARG A 48 -12.54 -10.21 5.60
N VAL A 49 -13.19 -11.32 5.97
CA VAL A 49 -12.62 -12.31 6.91
C VAL A 49 -11.45 -13.08 6.27
N LEU A 50 -11.46 -13.32 4.95
CA LEU A 50 -10.35 -13.92 4.22
C LEU A 50 -9.10 -13.00 4.24
N VAL A 51 -9.26 -11.69 4.00
CA VAL A 51 -8.16 -10.72 4.11
C VAL A 51 -7.57 -10.71 5.53
N LEU A 52 -8.42 -10.66 6.56
CA LEU A 52 -7.97 -10.76 7.96
C LEU A 52 -7.27 -12.10 8.27
N LYS A 53 -7.70 -13.20 7.66
CA LYS A 53 -7.09 -14.52 7.78
C LYS A 53 -5.70 -14.55 7.16
N LEU A 54 -5.50 -13.96 5.98
CA LEU A 54 -4.21 -13.81 5.30
C LEU A 54 -3.26 -12.94 6.14
N LEU A 55 -3.74 -11.78 6.61
CA LEU A 55 -2.98 -10.86 7.46
C LEU A 55 -2.51 -11.53 8.76
N VAL A 56 -3.37 -12.24 9.50
CA VAL A 56 -2.99 -12.87 10.78
C VAL A 56 -2.13 -14.14 10.62
N SER A 57 -2.19 -14.80 9.46
CA SER A 57 -1.56 -16.12 9.25
C SER A 57 -0.26 -16.06 8.46
N LEU A 58 -0.13 -15.13 7.51
CA LEU A 58 1.02 -14.99 6.63
C LEU A 58 1.81 -13.73 6.98
N PHE A 59 1.28 -12.55 6.62
CA PHE A 59 2.01 -11.29 6.65
C PHE A 59 2.37 -10.83 8.07
N LEU A 60 1.39 -10.75 8.97
CA LEU A 60 1.51 -10.12 10.31
C LEU A 60 1.47 -11.17 11.44
N SER A 61 1.79 -12.42 11.12
CA SER A 61 1.83 -13.55 12.05
C SER A 61 2.74 -13.25 13.24
N ASN A 62 2.30 -13.58 14.47
CA ASN A 62 3.01 -13.20 15.70
C ASN A 62 2.75 -14.19 16.83
N ASN A 63 3.55 -14.14 17.90
CA ASN A 63 3.50 -15.08 19.03
C ASN A 63 2.13 -15.14 19.75
N GLY A 64 1.25 -14.13 19.57
CA GLY A 64 -0.11 -14.12 20.08
C GLY A 64 -1.20 -14.38 19.04
N CYS A 65 -0.85 -14.69 17.78
CA CYS A 65 -1.73 -14.92 16.63
C CYS A 65 -2.94 -13.97 16.58
N ASN A 66 -2.71 -12.66 16.72
CA ASN A 66 -3.77 -11.66 16.78
C ASN A 66 -3.45 -10.41 15.95
N LEU A 67 -4.51 -9.73 15.49
CA LEU A 67 -4.45 -8.45 14.80
C LEU A 67 -4.99 -7.33 15.71
N PRO A 68 -4.41 -6.11 15.63
CA PRO A 68 -5.06 -4.89 16.10
C PRO A 68 -6.45 -4.70 15.47
N PHE A 69 -7.41 -4.20 16.24
CA PHE A 69 -8.77 -3.95 15.73
C PHE A 69 -8.82 -2.91 14.59
N ALA A 70 -7.79 -2.08 14.42
CA ALA A 70 -7.66 -1.14 13.31
C ALA A 70 -7.77 -1.85 11.93
N TYR A 71 -7.30 -3.09 11.81
CA TYR A 71 -7.45 -3.86 10.56
C TYR A 71 -8.90 -4.20 10.20
N LEU A 72 -9.88 -4.05 11.12
CA LEU A 72 -11.30 -4.10 10.74
C LEU A 72 -11.76 -2.85 9.99
N GLU A 73 -11.12 -1.69 10.20
CA GLU A 73 -11.48 -0.43 9.53
C GLU A 73 -10.97 -0.44 8.08
N TYR A 74 -9.77 -0.98 7.84
CA TYR A 74 -9.20 -1.15 6.48
C TYR A 74 -9.92 -2.19 5.60
N VAL A 75 -10.80 -3.01 6.17
CA VAL A 75 -11.62 -3.98 5.42
C VAL A 75 -13.13 -3.69 5.51
N GLU A 76 -13.56 -2.59 6.15
CA GLU A 76 -14.99 -2.27 6.22
C GLU A 76 -15.54 -1.99 4.81
N ASP A 77 -14.80 -1.20 4.04
CA ASP A 77 -15.11 -0.82 2.67
C ASP A 77 -14.38 -1.74 1.69
N MET A 78 -15.15 -2.56 0.96
CA MET A 78 -14.62 -3.52 -0.02
C MET A 78 -14.39 -2.91 -1.40
N GLU A 79 -14.97 -1.75 -1.70
CA GLU A 79 -14.70 -1.03 -2.96
C GLU A 79 -13.35 -0.31 -2.83
N ARG A 80 -13.10 0.29 -1.66
CA ARG A 80 -11.88 1.03 -1.35
C ARG A 80 -10.74 0.17 -0.82
N ILE A 81 -10.93 -1.14 -0.66
CA ILE A 81 -9.87 -2.06 -0.23
C ILE A 81 -8.69 -2.11 -1.22
N ALA A 82 -8.94 -1.81 -2.50
CA ALA A 82 -7.92 -1.70 -3.54
C ALA A 82 -7.24 -0.31 -3.60
N GLU A 83 -7.85 0.74 -3.03
CA GLU A 83 -7.20 2.04 -2.86
C GLU A 83 -6.14 2.02 -1.74
N TYR A 84 -6.28 1.10 -0.78
CA TYR A 84 -5.38 0.99 0.34
C TYR A 84 -4.04 0.39 -0.10
N ASN A 85 -2.94 1.09 0.15
CA ASN A 85 -1.60 0.62 -0.18
C ASN A 85 -1.12 -0.47 0.79
N TRP A 86 -1.69 -1.68 0.65
CA TRP A 86 -1.33 -2.85 1.45
C TRP A 86 0.16 -3.14 1.38
N THR A 87 0.78 -2.98 0.21
CA THR A 87 2.22 -3.20 0.00
C THR A 87 3.06 -2.27 0.87
N GLU A 88 2.78 -0.97 0.88
CA GLU A 88 3.47 0.02 1.71
C GLU A 88 3.22 -0.21 3.21
N HIS A 89 1.98 -0.48 3.62
CA HIS A 89 1.66 -0.72 5.04
C HIS A 89 2.27 -2.02 5.59
N ILE A 90 2.33 -3.07 4.76
CA ILE A 90 2.99 -4.33 5.10
C ILE A 90 4.51 -4.16 5.11
N PHE A 91 5.08 -3.42 4.15
CA PHE A 91 6.50 -3.08 4.10
C PHE A 91 6.94 -2.23 5.30
N ASP A 92 6.17 -1.20 5.68
CA ASP A 92 6.44 -0.37 6.87
C ASP A 92 6.37 -1.20 8.16
N PHE A 93 5.42 -2.14 8.27
CA PHE A 93 5.40 -3.08 9.39
C PHE A 93 6.65 -3.97 9.44
N PHE A 94 7.14 -4.46 8.29
CA PHE A 94 8.37 -5.25 8.21
C PHE A 94 9.61 -4.43 8.56
N LYS A 95 9.79 -3.28 7.91
CA LYS A 95 10.87 -2.32 8.16
C LYS A 95 10.91 -1.94 9.63
N LYS A 96 9.77 -1.54 10.20
CA LYS A 96 9.65 -1.21 11.62
C LYS A 96 10.00 -2.39 12.53
N SER A 97 9.58 -3.61 12.18
CA SER A 97 9.95 -4.81 12.93
C SER A 97 11.41 -5.26 12.76
N LEU A 98 12.17 -4.66 11.83
CA LEU A 98 13.62 -4.83 11.68
C LEU A 98 14.42 -3.69 12.34
N GLU A 99 13.87 -2.46 12.34
CA GLU A 99 14.51 -1.26 12.91
C GLU A 99 14.35 -1.15 14.43
N GLU A 100 13.22 -1.59 15.00
CA GLU A 100 12.89 -1.38 16.43
C GLU A 100 13.15 -2.60 17.35
N LYS A 101 13.64 -3.73 16.84
CA LYS A 101 13.64 -5.01 17.59
C LYS A 101 14.92 -5.83 17.48
N GLU A 102 15.13 -6.70 18.46
CA GLU A 102 16.12 -7.79 18.34
C GLU A 102 15.64 -8.87 17.37
N ALA A 103 16.59 -9.58 16.74
CA ALA A 103 16.32 -10.62 15.74
C ALA A 103 15.44 -11.78 16.26
N THR A 104 15.41 -11.98 17.57
CA THR A 104 14.57 -12.96 18.29
C THR A 104 13.10 -12.51 18.45
N GLU A 105 12.79 -11.24 18.23
CA GLU A 105 11.47 -10.63 18.37
C GLU A 105 10.85 -10.18 17.02
N VAL A 106 11.57 -10.44 15.91
CA VAL A 106 11.06 -10.27 14.54
C VAL A 106 9.88 -11.20 14.32
N ILE A 107 8.84 -10.69 13.65
CA ILE A 107 7.56 -11.38 13.44
C ILE A 107 7.07 -11.16 12.00
N GLY A 108 6.02 -11.88 11.61
CA GLY A 108 5.49 -11.87 10.25
C GLY A 108 6.36 -12.67 9.28
N CYS A 109 6.06 -12.57 7.99
CA CYS A 109 6.86 -13.23 6.96
C CYS A 109 8.23 -12.56 6.71
N VAL A 110 8.64 -11.59 7.53
CA VAL A 110 10.04 -11.07 7.57
C VAL A 110 11.03 -12.22 7.77
N MET A 111 10.69 -13.19 8.64
CA MET A 111 11.48 -14.39 8.90
C MET A 111 11.66 -15.28 7.66
N MET A 112 10.84 -15.10 6.61
CA MET A 112 10.95 -15.84 5.35
C MET A 112 11.89 -15.16 4.34
N ILE A 113 12.22 -13.87 4.51
CA ILE A 113 13.04 -13.11 3.55
C ILE A 113 14.44 -13.73 3.37
N PRO A 114 15.16 -14.19 4.41
CA PRO A 114 16.45 -14.86 4.23
C PRO A 114 16.34 -16.17 3.41
N TYR A 115 15.27 -16.94 3.61
CA TYR A 115 15.02 -18.17 2.86
C TYR A 115 14.65 -17.90 1.40
N TRP A 116 13.81 -16.89 1.14
CA TRP A 116 13.49 -16.42 -0.21
C TRP A 116 14.75 -15.94 -0.94
N TYR A 117 15.62 -15.18 -0.26
CA TYR A 117 16.88 -14.72 -0.81
C TYR A 117 17.82 -15.89 -1.20
N CYS A 118 17.81 -16.99 -0.43
CA CYS A 118 18.54 -18.21 -0.81
C CYS A 118 17.96 -18.93 -2.03
N GLU A 119 16.63 -19.02 -2.20
CA GLU A 119 16.05 -19.64 -3.42
C GLU A 119 16.33 -18.82 -4.69
N HIS A 120 16.37 -17.48 -4.58
CA HIS A 120 16.48 -16.57 -5.73
C HIS A 120 17.90 -16.08 -6.03
N SER A 121 18.90 -16.58 -5.30
CA SER A 121 20.32 -16.28 -5.53
C SER A 121 21.17 -17.55 -5.46
N LYS A 122 22.39 -17.51 -6.02
CA LYS A 122 23.37 -18.61 -5.94
C LYS A 122 24.46 -18.32 -4.91
N ILE A 123 24.09 -17.71 -3.78
CA ILE A 123 25.04 -17.26 -2.75
C ILE A 123 25.51 -18.40 -1.83
N ILE A 124 24.65 -19.40 -1.60
CA ILE A 124 24.97 -20.64 -0.89
C ILE A 124 24.33 -21.81 -1.62
N GLU A 125 24.93 -23.00 -1.48
CA GLU A 125 24.30 -24.26 -1.90
C GLU A 125 23.33 -24.75 -0.81
N PRO A 126 22.29 -25.52 -1.17
CA PRO A 126 21.37 -26.14 -0.21
C PRO A 126 22.08 -27.24 0.59
N ILE A 127 21.62 -27.45 1.83
CA ILE A 127 22.08 -28.53 2.73
C ILE A 127 21.76 -29.91 2.13
N GLU A 128 20.58 -30.03 1.55
CA GLU A 128 19.99 -31.26 1.00
C GLU A 128 18.82 -30.85 0.09
N GLU A 129 18.89 -31.17 -1.20
CA GLU A 129 17.86 -30.76 -2.16
C GLU A 129 16.56 -31.56 -1.99
N GLY A 130 15.42 -30.98 -2.34
CA GLY A 130 14.11 -31.62 -2.22
C GLY A 130 13.54 -31.71 -0.80
N ARG A 131 14.14 -31.05 0.20
CA ARG A 131 13.54 -30.94 1.56
C ARG A 131 12.24 -30.14 1.55
N ILE A 132 11.27 -30.62 2.31
CA ILE A 132 9.94 -30.01 2.47
C ILE A 132 9.73 -29.62 3.94
N PRO A 133 9.28 -28.39 4.25
CA PRO A 133 9.14 -27.23 3.33
C PRO A 133 10.52 -26.71 2.88
N ARG A 134 10.61 -26.09 1.69
CA ARG A 134 11.90 -25.70 1.07
C ARG A 134 12.83 -24.91 1.98
N CYS A 135 12.31 -24.04 2.84
CA CYS A 135 13.12 -23.28 3.80
C CYS A 135 14.03 -24.18 4.68
N ALA A 136 13.66 -25.45 4.91
CA ALA A 136 14.47 -26.43 5.64
C ALA A 136 15.72 -26.93 4.89
N LYS A 137 15.92 -26.55 3.61
CA LYS A 137 17.15 -26.82 2.85
C LYS A 137 18.24 -25.77 3.02
N TRP A 138 17.95 -24.60 3.60
CA TRP A 138 18.90 -23.49 3.65
C TRP A 138 19.57 -23.31 5.01
N ASN A 139 20.90 -23.14 5.00
CA ASN A 139 21.68 -22.82 6.18
C ASN A 139 21.86 -21.29 6.31
N LEU A 140 21.02 -20.64 7.14
CA LEU A 140 21.12 -19.18 7.34
C LEU A 140 22.45 -18.73 7.99
N MET A 141 23.15 -19.59 8.73
CA MET A 141 24.51 -19.26 9.22
C MET A 141 25.53 -19.27 8.08
N GLY A 142 25.32 -20.09 7.04
CA GLY A 142 26.09 -20.05 5.80
C GLY A 142 25.81 -18.77 5.01
N LEU A 143 24.53 -18.42 4.86
CA LEU A 143 24.13 -17.16 4.23
C LEU A 143 24.78 -15.95 4.90
N GLU A 144 24.75 -15.88 6.24
CA GLU A 144 25.38 -14.79 6.99
C GLU A 144 26.90 -14.75 6.75
N ALA A 145 27.56 -15.91 6.70
CA ALA A 145 29.00 -15.99 6.45
C ALA A 145 29.40 -15.48 5.06
N GLU A 146 28.59 -15.69 4.03
CA GLU A 146 28.85 -15.18 2.66
C GLU A 146 28.45 -13.71 2.50
N LEU A 147 27.32 -13.27 3.07
CA LEU A 147 26.90 -11.85 3.06
C LEU A 147 27.88 -10.91 3.79
N ARG A 148 28.70 -11.44 4.71
CA ARG A 148 29.81 -10.68 5.33
C ARG A 148 31.03 -10.51 4.40
N LYS A 149 31.13 -11.28 3.31
CA LYS A 149 32.25 -11.22 2.33
C LYS A 149 31.87 -10.42 1.09
N THR A 150 30.64 -10.59 0.61
CA THR A 150 30.17 -10.04 -0.68
C THR A 150 29.24 -8.84 -0.43
N PRO A 151 29.52 -7.65 -0.98
CA PRO A 151 28.62 -6.50 -0.84
C PRO A 151 27.29 -6.78 -1.55
N PHE A 152 26.19 -6.34 -0.91
CA PHE A 152 24.80 -6.64 -1.30
C PHE A 152 24.36 -6.19 -2.72
N ILE A 153 25.24 -5.51 -3.46
CA ILE A 153 24.96 -4.85 -4.74
C ILE A 153 25.25 -5.78 -5.94
N ASP A 154 26.19 -6.73 -5.81
CA ASP A 154 26.66 -7.58 -6.93
C ASP A 154 25.88 -8.90 -7.09
N VAL A 155 24.83 -9.14 -6.28
CA VAL A 155 24.07 -10.40 -6.33
C VAL A 155 22.97 -10.33 -7.39
N SER A 156 23.20 -11.00 -8.51
CA SER A 156 22.21 -11.16 -9.59
C SER A 156 21.04 -12.02 -9.13
N PHE A 157 19.84 -11.43 -9.07
CA PHE A 157 18.61 -12.12 -8.76
C PHE A 157 18.07 -12.87 -9.97
N LEU A 158 17.90 -14.18 -9.83
CA LEU A 158 17.15 -14.98 -10.80
C LEU A 158 15.67 -14.90 -10.42
N VAL A 159 14.90 -14.10 -11.16
CA VAL A 159 13.43 -14.05 -11.07
C VAL A 159 12.86 -15.30 -11.75
N VAL A 160 13.04 -16.44 -11.09
CA VAL A 160 12.53 -17.75 -11.47
C VAL A 160 11.26 -18.02 -10.66
N TYR A 161 10.12 -18.19 -11.32
CA TYR A 161 8.93 -18.70 -10.64
C TYR A 161 9.19 -20.15 -10.22
N LEU A 162 9.20 -20.38 -8.90
CA LEU A 162 9.49 -21.68 -8.31
C LEU A 162 8.30 -22.63 -8.53
N LYS A 163 8.32 -23.43 -9.59
CA LYS A 163 7.35 -24.52 -9.79
C LYS A 163 7.38 -25.47 -8.57
N PRO A 164 6.22 -25.82 -7.96
CA PRO A 164 6.12 -26.85 -6.92
C PRO A 164 6.67 -28.20 -7.40
N THR A 165 7.26 -29.00 -6.52
CA THR A 165 7.62 -30.39 -6.86
C THR A 165 6.46 -31.34 -6.57
N GLU A 166 6.35 -32.45 -7.30
CA GLU A 166 5.34 -33.52 -7.06
C GLU A 166 5.21 -33.91 -5.58
N THR A 167 6.36 -33.98 -4.90
CA THR A 167 6.48 -34.28 -3.46
C THR A 167 5.85 -33.20 -2.58
N GLU A 168 6.00 -31.91 -2.91
CA GLU A 168 5.32 -30.82 -2.19
C GLU A 168 3.83 -30.81 -2.46
N VAL A 169 3.42 -31.05 -3.71
CA VAL A 169 2.02 -31.12 -4.11
C VAL A 169 1.31 -32.21 -3.31
N THR A 170 1.93 -33.39 -3.24
CA THR A 170 1.46 -34.55 -2.46
C THR A 170 1.43 -34.27 -0.96
N MET A 171 2.49 -33.67 -0.39
CA MET A 171 2.59 -33.46 1.06
C MET A 171 1.79 -32.26 1.60
N LEU A 172 1.55 -31.24 0.77
CA LEU A 172 0.82 -30.02 1.15
C LEU A 172 -0.63 -30.00 0.64
N GLY A 173 -1.04 -30.98 -0.18
CA GLY A 173 -2.39 -31.08 -0.74
C GLY A 173 -2.68 -30.03 -1.80
N ALA A 174 -1.67 -29.62 -2.58
CA ALA A 174 -1.73 -28.46 -3.46
C ALA A 174 -2.29 -28.73 -4.87
N GLN A 175 -3.02 -29.84 -5.07
CA GLN A 175 -3.49 -30.34 -6.38
C GLN A 175 -4.07 -29.24 -7.28
N ARG A 176 -4.94 -28.38 -6.73
CA ARG A 176 -5.62 -27.27 -7.43
C ARG A 176 -4.73 -26.11 -7.90
N VAL A 177 -3.46 -26.10 -7.51
CA VAL A 177 -2.46 -25.10 -7.98
C VAL A 177 -1.63 -25.67 -9.14
N VAL A 178 -1.67 -26.99 -9.34
CA VAL A 178 -0.92 -27.71 -10.36
C VAL A 178 -1.73 -27.86 -11.64
N GLU A 179 -3.03 -28.15 -11.51
CA GLU A 179 -3.99 -28.16 -12.64
C GLU A 179 -3.89 -26.84 -13.46
N LEU A 180 -3.75 -25.68 -12.79
CA LEU A 180 -3.60 -24.35 -13.39
C LEU A 180 -2.18 -24.03 -13.94
N LEU A 181 -1.25 -24.97 -13.89
CA LEU A 181 0.12 -24.85 -14.42
C LEU A 181 0.46 -25.95 -15.43
N GLU A 182 -0.25 -27.08 -15.39
CA GLU A 182 -0.19 -28.16 -16.38
C GLU A 182 -0.88 -27.77 -17.68
N GLU A 183 -1.98 -26.98 -17.61
CA GLU A 183 -2.69 -26.42 -18.78
C GLU A 183 -1.79 -25.55 -19.71
N GLU A 184 -0.63 -25.06 -19.25
CA GLU A 184 0.34 -24.31 -20.06
C GLU A 184 1.46 -25.19 -20.67
N GLU A 185 1.63 -26.46 -20.27
CA GLU A 185 2.75 -27.32 -20.72
C GLU A 185 2.36 -28.48 -21.65
N GLU A 186 1.08 -28.88 -21.72
CA GLU A 186 0.64 -29.93 -22.67
C GLU A 186 0.84 -29.57 -24.16
N GLU A 187 1.05 -28.29 -24.49
CA GLU A 187 1.26 -27.83 -25.88
C GLU A 187 2.68 -28.10 -26.43
N GLN A 188 3.60 -28.71 -25.68
CA GLN A 188 5.01 -28.87 -26.10
C GLN A 188 5.55 -30.32 -26.19
N GLU A 189 4.83 -31.35 -25.73
CA GLU A 189 5.31 -32.75 -25.84
C GLU A 189 4.64 -33.59 -26.96
N GLN A 190 3.64 -33.07 -27.65
CA GLN A 190 2.84 -33.83 -28.64
C GLN A 190 3.50 -34.03 -30.02
N GLU A 191 4.82 -34.24 -30.08
CA GLU A 191 5.56 -34.52 -31.33
C GLU A 191 6.49 -35.76 -31.28
N LYS A 192 6.43 -36.59 -30.22
CA LYS A 192 7.23 -37.83 -30.12
C LYS A 192 6.53 -39.01 -29.42
N LYS A 193 5.89 -39.89 -30.20
CA LYS A 193 5.87 -41.37 -30.07
C LYS A 193 4.89 -42.01 -31.06
N GLU A 194 5.37 -42.40 -32.24
CA GLU A 194 4.74 -43.45 -33.07
C GLU A 194 5.82 -44.28 -33.76
N ALA A 195 5.99 -45.55 -33.34
CA ALA A 195 6.55 -46.67 -34.08
C ALA A 195 6.64 -47.92 -33.17
N VAL A 196 6.63 -49.12 -33.79
CA VAL A 196 6.86 -50.46 -33.20
C VAL A 196 5.65 -51.07 -32.46
N ASP A 197 4.86 -51.88 -33.16
CA ASP A 197 5.01 -53.36 -33.18
C ASP A 197 4.11 -54.00 -34.27
N GLU A 198 4.60 -55.03 -34.99
CA GLU A 198 3.83 -56.22 -35.46
C GLU A 198 4.67 -57.17 -36.34
N ALA A 199 4.77 -58.44 -35.91
CA ALA A 199 5.19 -59.65 -36.66
C ALA A 199 5.15 -60.86 -35.69
N THR A 200 4.88 -62.12 -36.05
CA THR A 200 4.27 -62.83 -37.22
C THR A 200 3.97 -64.26 -36.76
N GLU A 201 3.06 -65.01 -37.41
CA GLU A 201 2.97 -66.47 -37.20
C GLU A 201 2.47 -67.24 -38.45
N GLN A 202 2.83 -68.53 -38.59
CA GLN A 202 2.61 -69.34 -39.80
C GLN A 202 2.26 -70.83 -39.54
N GLU A 203 1.21 -71.28 -40.24
CA GLU A 203 1.08 -72.51 -41.07
C GLU A 203 1.32 -73.97 -40.56
N GLU A 204 0.34 -74.81 -40.95
CA GLU A 204 0.42 -76.18 -41.51
C GLU A 204 0.77 -77.48 -40.71
N LYS A 205 -0.31 -78.26 -40.44
CA LYS A 205 -0.71 -79.55 -41.09
C LYS A 205 0.10 -80.88 -41.02
N GLU A 206 -0.73 -81.94 -40.90
CA GLU A 206 -0.71 -83.29 -41.53
C GLU A 206 0.42 -84.32 -41.31
N LYS A 207 0.00 -85.54 -40.90
CA LYS A 207 0.59 -86.89 -41.11
C LYS A 207 -0.24 -87.94 -40.33
N GLU A 208 -0.30 -89.25 -40.62
CA GLU A 208 0.27 -90.09 -41.70
C GLU A 208 -0.63 -91.34 -41.91
N LYS A 209 -0.33 -92.22 -42.89
CA LYS A 209 -1.08 -93.48 -43.15
C LYS A 209 -0.44 -94.72 -42.53
N GLY A 210 -1.25 -95.75 -42.27
CA GLY A 210 -0.81 -97.13 -41.98
C GLY A 210 -1.91 -98.15 -42.34
N GLU A 211 -1.54 -99.22 -43.04
CA GLU A 211 -2.40 -100.23 -43.71
C GLU A 211 -1.65 -101.58 -43.53
N VAL A 212 -2.19 -102.80 -43.34
CA VAL A 212 -3.50 -103.50 -43.57
C VAL A 212 -3.44 -104.88 -42.79
N ASP A 213 -4.38 -105.82 -42.60
CA ASP A 213 -5.82 -106.12 -42.88
C ASP A 213 -6.32 -107.25 -41.89
N GLU A 214 -7.32 -108.05 -42.27
CA GLU A 214 -7.71 -109.42 -41.81
C GLU A 214 -8.61 -109.58 -40.55
N ALA A 215 -9.84 -109.03 -40.61
CA ALA A 215 -10.92 -109.28 -39.62
C ALA A 215 -12.34 -109.39 -40.24
N THR A 216 -12.44 -109.98 -41.42
CA THR A 216 -13.51 -109.79 -42.44
C THR A 216 -14.90 -110.42 -42.19
N PHE A 217 -15.40 -110.42 -40.94
CA PHE A 217 -16.82 -110.74 -40.69
C PHE A 217 -17.47 -109.99 -39.51
N PHE A 218 -16.80 -109.85 -38.37
CA PHE A 218 -17.28 -108.95 -37.31
C PHE A 218 -17.06 -107.47 -37.66
N ALA A 219 -15.98 -107.18 -38.39
CA ALA A 219 -15.66 -105.85 -38.86
C ALA A 219 -16.77 -105.23 -39.75
N GLU A 220 -17.59 -106.00 -40.48
CA GLU A 220 -18.64 -105.39 -41.33
C GLU A 220 -19.71 -104.65 -40.50
N LYS A 221 -20.01 -105.11 -39.28
CA LYS A 221 -20.94 -104.40 -38.38
C LYS A 221 -20.28 -103.13 -37.83
N GLU A 222 -19.06 -103.26 -37.36
CA GLU A 222 -18.29 -102.16 -36.76
C GLU A 222 -17.96 -101.08 -37.80
N ILE A 223 -17.55 -101.45 -39.02
CA ILE A 223 -17.39 -100.56 -40.17
C ILE A 223 -18.72 -99.88 -40.54
N ARG A 224 -19.87 -100.53 -40.38
CA ARG A 224 -21.18 -99.91 -40.65
C ARG A 224 -21.56 -98.88 -39.59
N GLU A 225 -21.30 -99.17 -38.32
CA GLU A 225 -21.52 -98.24 -37.21
C GLU A 225 -20.51 -97.07 -37.29
N LEU A 226 -19.23 -97.33 -37.53
CA LEU A 226 -18.20 -96.33 -37.81
C LEU A 226 -18.46 -95.49 -39.07
N ARG A 227 -19.13 -96.02 -40.11
CA ARG A 227 -19.59 -95.24 -41.27
C ARG A 227 -20.73 -94.29 -40.90
N CYS A 228 -21.67 -94.72 -40.05
CA CYS A 228 -22.72 -93.85 -39.53
C CYS A 228 -22.13 -92.76 -38.62
N GLU A 229 -21.18 -93.10 -37.76
CA GLU A 229 -20.47 -92.14 -36.90
C GLU A 229 -19.63 -91.15 -37.74
N ASN A 230 -18.86 -91.63 -38.73
CA ASN A 230 -18.12 -90.76 -39.65
C ASN A 230 -19.04 -89.83 -40.45
N GLN A 231 -20.17 -90.31 -40.96
CA GLN A 231 -21.12 -89.45 -41.66
C GLN A 231 -21.68 -88.38 -40.72
N ARG A 232 -22.07 -88.76 -39.50
CA ARG A 232 -22.59 -87.83 -38.49
C ARG A 232 -21.56 -86.78 -38.06
N LEU A 233 -20.30 -87.17 -37.90
CA LEU A 233 -19.18 -86.26 -37.63
C LEU A 233 -18.92 -85.34 -38.82
N LYS A 234 -19.08 -85.82 -40.06
CA LYS A 234 -18.93 -85.03 -41.27
C LYS A 234 -20.06 -84.00 -41.44
N ASP A 235 -21.30 -84.39 -41.13
CA ASP A 235 -22.47 -83.50 -41.10
C ASP A 235 -22.34 -82.44 -39.97
N GLN A 236 -21.66 -82.77 -38.86
CA GLN A 236 -21.31 -81.83 -37.79
C GLN A 236 -20.18 -80.88 -38.21
N LEU A 237 -19.14 -81.40 -38.87
CA LEU A 237 -18.01 -80.60 -39.37
C LEU A 237 -18.50 -79.55 -40.37
N GLN A 238 -19.32 -79.96 -41.35
CA GLN A 238 -19.88 -79.04 -42.34
C GLN A 238 -20.71 -77.93 -41.68
N LYS A 239 -21.50 -78.25 -40.64
CA LYS A 239 -22.23 -77.23 -39.88
C LYS A 239 -21.32 -76.27 -39.12
N ALA A 240 -20.22 -76.75 -38.56
CA ALA A 240 -19.24 -75.90 -37.90
C ALA A 240 -18.47 -75.00 -38.91
N GLU A 241 -18.27 -75.46 -40.15
CA GLU A 241 -17.75 -74.65 -41.25
C GLU A 241 -18.77 -73.58 -41.69
N GLU A 242 -20.04 -73.96 -41.88
CA GLU A 242 -21.15 -73.03 -42.20
C GLU A 242 -21.33 -71.95 -41.10
N GLU A 243 -21.25 -72.32 -39.82
CA GLU A 243 -21.36 -71.40 -38.68
C GLU A 243 -20.13 -70.49 -38.54
N LYS A 244 -18.93 -71.00 -38.82
CA LYS A 244 -17.68 -70.23 -38.85
C LYS A 244 -17.68 -69.19 -39.98
N ASP A 245 -18.14 -69.55 -41.17
CA ASP A 245 -18.24 -68.61 -42.29
C ASP A 245 -19.28 -67.51 -42.01
N LEU A 246 -20.37 -67.84 -41.31
CA LEU A 246 -21.34 -66.85 -40.85
C LEU A 246 -20.73 -65.85 -39.84
N GLN A 247 -19.98 -66.36 -38.85
CA GLN A 247 -19.25 -65.53 -37.88
C GLN A 247 -18.20 -64.64 -38.56
N LYS A 248 -17.50 -65.14 -39.59
CA LYS A 248 -16.51 -64.37 -40.36
C LYS A 248 -17.14 -63.15 -41.04
N VAL A 249 -18.33 -63.30 -41.64
CA VAL A 249 -19.07 -62.20 -42.26
C VAL A 249 -19.54 -61.18 -41.21
N GLU A 250 -19.94 -61.62 -40.02
CA GLU A 250 -20.33 -60.73 -38.92
C GLU A 250 -19.13 -59.94 -38.37
N ILE A 251 -17.96 -60.57 -38.25
CA ILE A 251 -16.69 -59.91 -37.86
C ILE A 251 -16.28 -58.87 -38.91
N GLU A 252 -16.31 -59.20 -40.21
CA GLU A 252 -15.99 -58.26 -41.29
C GLU A 252 -16.92 -57.04 -41.30
N LYS A 253 -18.22 -57.24 -41.02
CA LYS A 253 -19.19 -56.15 -40.86
C LYS A 253 -18.86 -55.26 -39.65
N LEU A 254 -18.56 -55.85 -38.49
CA LEU A 254 -18.21 -55.09 -37.29
C LEU A 254 -16.89 -54.31 -37.46
N GLN A 255 -15.90 -54.88 -38.14
CA GLN A 255 -14.65 -54.19 -38.48
C GLN A 255 -14.89 -52.96 -39.37
N MET A 256 -15.81 -53.05 -40.34
CA MET A 256 -16.20 -51.92 -41.17
C MET A 256 -16.90 -50.82 -40.36
N GLU A 257 -17.85 -51.19 -39.47
CA GLU A 257 -18.55 -50.24 -38.60
C GLU A 257 -17.60 -49.55 -37.60
N ILE A 258 -16.62 -50.26 -37.04
CA ILE A 258 -15.55 -49.69 -36.22
C ILE A 258 -14.72 -48.70 -37.03
N THR A 259 -14.33 -49.05 -38.26
CA THR A 259 -13.51 -48.19 -39.12
C THR A 259 -14.24 -46.90 -39.50
N GLU A 260 -15.53 -46.96 -39.78
CA GLU A 260 -16.35 -45.77 -40.06
C GLU A 260 -16.47 -44.85 -38.83
N ALA A 261 -16.67 -45.44 -37.64
CA ALA A 261 -16.70 -44.68 -36.39
C ALA A 261 -15.36 -43.99 -36.09
N LEU A 262 -14.24 -44.67 -36.27
CA LEU A 262 -12.89 -44.18 -35.97
C LEU A 262 -12.46 -43.06 -36.94
N ASN A 263 -12.84 -43.15 -38.22
CA ASN A 263 -12.67 -42.05 -39.17
C ASN A 263 -13.45 -40.79 -38.74
N LYS A 264 -14.69 -40.96 -38.28
CA LYS A 264 -15.56 -39.87 -37.82
C LYS A 264 -15.08 -39.23 -36.51
N GLU A 265 -14.47 -40.02 -35.62
CA GLU A 265 -13.81 -39.52 -34.42
C GLU A 265 -12.59 -38.64 -34.79
N ASN A 266 -11.77 -39.09 -35.74
CA ASN A 266 -10.65 -38.31 -36.27
C ASN A 266 -11.08 -36.99 -36.94
N GLU A 267 -12.21 -36.98 -37.67
CA GLU A 267 -12.80 -35.74 -38.21
C GLU A 267 -13.16 -34.75 -37.08
N LEU A 268 -13.83 -35.23 -36.02
CA LEU A 268 -14.23 -34.40 -34.88
C LEU A 268 -13.02 -33.88 -34.07
N ILE A 269 -11.96 -34.69 -33.90
CA ILE A 269 -10.70 -34.24 -33.30
C ILE A 269 -10.09 -33.10 -34.15
N CYS A 270 -10.09 -33.26 -35.48
CA CYS A 270 -9.57 -32.25 -36.40
C CYS A 270 -10.43 -30.96 -36.46
N GLU A 271 -11.73 -31.03 -36.14
CA GLU A 271 -12.57 -29.82 -35.98
C GLU A 271 -12.34 -29.15 -34.61
N ASN A 272 -12.29 -29.93 -33.53
CA ASN A 272 -12.04 -29.42 -32.18
C ASN A 272 -10.69 -28.68 -32.08
N GLN A 273 -9.63 -29.21 -32.68
CA GLN A 273 -8.33 -28.51 -32.71
C GLN A 273 -8.44 -27.15 -33.42
N LYS A 274 -9.10 -27.08 -34.58
CA LYS A 274 -9.31 -25.80 -35.29
C LYS A 274 -10.11 -24.80 -34.46
N PHE A 275 -11.03 -25.26 -33.60
CA PHE A 275 -11.73 -24.38 -32.66
C PHE A 275 -10.84 -23.90 -31.52
N LYS A 276 -9.95 -24.76 -30.98
CA LYS A 276 -8.92 -24.37 -29.99
C LYS A 276 -7.99 -23.30 -30.57
N ASP A 277 -7.42 -23.54 -31.75
CA ASP A 277 -6.53 -22.61 -32.46
C ASP A 277 -7.19 -21.24 -32.68
N GLN A 278 -8.48 -21.23 -33.06
CA GLN A 278 -9.25 -20.01 -33.29
C GLN A 278 -9.55 -19.24 -31.99
N LEU A 279 -9.87 -19.95 -30.90
CA LEU A 279 -10.13 -19.35 -29.59
C LEU A 279 -8.86 -18.68 -29.03
N GLN A 280 -7.75 -19.42 -28.98
CA GLN A 280 -6.45 -18.92 -28.52
C GLN A 280 -5.99 -17.71 -29.33
N LYS A 281 -6.17 -17.75 -30.66
CA LYS A 281 -5.88 -16.60 -31.53
C LYS A 281 -6.74 -15.38 -31.18
N ALA A 282 -8.04 -15.54 -30.97
CA ALA A 282 -8.94 -14.44 -30.64
C ALA A 282 -8.62 -13.83 -29.25
N GLU A 283 -8.25 -14.66 -28.28
CA GLU A 283 -7.81 -14.22 -26.95
C GLU A 283 -6.47 -13.48 -27.01
N PHE A 284 -5.52 -13.96 -27.81
CA PHE A 284 -4.25 -13.28 -28.07
C PHE A 284 -4.43 -11.92 -28.76
N GLU A 285 -5.27 -11.84 -29.79
CA GLU A 285 -5.61 -10.57 -30.47
C GLU A 285 -6.29 -9.58 -29.51
N LYS A 286 -7.17 -10.05 -28.61
CA LYS A 286 -7.79 -9.24 -27.55
C LYS A 286 -6.75 -8.72 -26.55
N LEU A 287 -5.84 -9.57 -26.07
CA LEU A 287 -4.78 -9.17 -25.14
C LEU A 287 -3.81 -8.16 -25.78
N GLN A 288 -3.44 -8.32 -27.05
CA GLN A 288 -2.64 -7.32 -27.77
C GLN A 288 -3.33 -5.96 -27.86
N MET A 289 -4.64 -5.93 -28.07
CA MET A 289 -5.43 -4.69 -28.10
C MET A 289 -5.44 -4.01 -26.72
N GLU A 290 -5.70 -4.75 -25.65
CA GLU A 290 -5.71 -4.24 -24.27
C GLU A 290 -4.34 -3.70 -23.82
N ILE A 291 -3.25 -4.42 -24.15
CA ILE A 291 -1.88 -3.96 -23.92
C ILE A 291 -1.60 -2.65 -24.70
N THR A 292 -2.08 -2.54 -25.93
CA THR A 292 -1.89 -1.35 -26.77
C THR A 292 -2.66 -0.14 -26.22
N GLU A 293 -3.89 -0.33 -25.73
CA GLU A 293 -4.67 0.73 -25.09
C GLU A 293 -3.98 1.20 -23.79
N ALA A 294 -3.52 0.26 -22.95
CA ALA A 294 -2.80 0.56 -21.72
C ALA A 294 -1.51 1.35 -21.99
N LEU A 295 -0.71 0.94 -22.99
CA LEU A 295 0.52 1.62 -23.39
C LEU A 295 0.26 3.05 -23.90
N ASN A 296 -0.80 3.26 -24.68
CA ASN A 296 -1.18 4.60 -25.15
C ASN A 296 -1.55 5.50 -23.97
N LYS A 297 -2.34 4.99 -23.02
CA LYS A 297 -2.74 5.70 -21.81
C LYS A 297 -1.56 6.02 -20.88
N GLU A 298 -0.58 5.14 -20.77
CA GLU A 298 0.67 5.41 -20.06
C GLU A 298 1.45 6.56 -20.72
N ASN A 299 1.57 6.58 -22.05
CA ASN A 299 2.24 7.66 -22.78
C ASN A 299 1.55 9.03 -22.60
N GLU A 300 0.22 9.08 -22.55
CA GLU A 300 -0.53 10.31 -22.22
C GLU A 300 -0.20 10.80 -20.80
N LEU A 301 -0.19 9.89 -19.81
CA LEU A 301 0.16 10.20 -18.43
C LEU A 301 1.63 10.65 -18.28
N ILE A 302 2.56 10.10 -19.05
CA ILE A 302 3.96 10.54 -19.11
C ILE A 302 4.05 11.99 -19.62
N TYR A 303 3.29 12.33 -20.67
CA TYR A 303 3.24 13.68 -21.23
C TYR A 303 2.65 14.69 -20.23
N GLU A 304 1.55 14.34 -19.56
CA GLU A 304 0.94 15.16 -18.50
C GLU A 304 1.90 15.38 -17.32
N ASN A 305 2.57 14.33 -16.85
CA ASN A 305 3.57 14.44 -15.78
C ASN A 305 4.74 15.35 -16.14
N GLN A 306 5.22 15.30 -17.39
CA GLN A 306 6.28 16.21 -17.85
C GLN A 306 5.79 17.68 -17.91
N LYS A 307 4.55 17.92 -18.34
CA LYS A 307 3.89 19.23 -18.31
C LYS A 307 3.76 19.78 -16.89
N PHE A 308 3.33 18.97 -15.91
CA PHE A 308 3.31 19.36 -14.50
C PHE A 308 4.71 19.64 -13.93
N LYS A 309 5.71 18.83 -14.29
CA LYS A 309 7.11 19.00 -13.88
C LYS A 309 7.70 20.34 -14.35
N ASP A 310 7.34 20.80 -15.55
CA ASP A 310 7.77 22.11 -16.06
C ASP A 310 6.96 23.29 -15.49
N GLN A 311 5.68 23.10 -15.16
CA GLN A 311 4.92 24.06 -14.34
C GLN A 311 5.56 24.24 -12.95
N LEU A 312 5.94 23.15 -12.28
CA LEU A 312 6.58 23.17 -10.96
C LEU A 312 7.91 23.93 -10.98
N LYS A 313 8.75 23.71 -12.00
CA LYS A 313 9.99 24.49 -12.21
C LYS A 313 9.74 25.99 -12.37
N ASN A 314 8.62 26.38 -12.98
CA ASN A 314 8.28 27.79 -13.17
C ASN A 314 7.71 28.40 -11.89
N ALA A 315 6.92 27.66 -11.12
CA ALA A 315 6.49 28.08 -9.78
C ALA A 315 7.67 28.26 -8.81
N ASP A 316 8.66 27.36 -8.81
CA ASP A 316 9.89 27.49 -8.01
C ASP A 316 10.70 28.74 -8.37
N LYS A 317 10.86 29.07 -9.66
CA LYS A 317 11.48 30.32 -10.11
C LYS A 317 10.72 31.55 -9.58
N GLU A 318 9.40 31.50 -9.60
CA GLU A 318 8.55 32.60 -9.14
C GLU A 318 8.62 32.78 -7.62
N VAL A 319 8.57 31.70 -6.84
CA VAL A 319 8.80 31.74 -5.37
C VAL A 319 10.19 32.31 -5.06
N LYS A 320 11.22 31.94 -5.83
CA LYS A 320 12.58 32.50 -5.72
C LYS A 320 12.67 33.98 -6.12
N ARG A 321 11.78 34.48 -6.99
CA ARG A 321 11.65 35.91 -7.32
C ARG A 321 10.95 36.66 -6.18
N LEU A 322 9.78 36.20 -5.76
CA LEU A 322 8.98 36.82 -4.70
C LEU A 322 9.72 36.85 -3.35
N LYS A 323 10.51 35.81 -3.03
CA LYS A 323 11.35 35.81 -1.83
C LYS A 323 12.39 36.94 -1.85
N LYS A 324 13.08 37.16 -2.98
CA LYS A 324 14.06 38.26 -3.12
C LYS A 324 13.40 39.64 -3.01
N GLU A 325 12.21 39.80 -3.57
CA GLU A 325 11.43 41.04 -3.45
C GLU A 325 11.01 41.29 -1.99
N ASN A 326 10.49 40.28 -1.30
CA ASN A 326 10.17 40.36 0.12
C ASN A 326 11.42 40.68 0.98
N ASP A 327 12.55 40.02 0.72
CA ASP A 327 13.82 40.30 1.40
C ASP A 327 14.33 41.74 1.15
N PHE A 328 14.01 42.33 -0.01
CA PHE A 328 14.31 43.74 -0.32
C PHE A 328 13.36 44.71 0.39
N GLN A 329 12.04 44.48 0.34
CA GLN A 329 11.06 45.34 1.02
C GLN A 329 11.25 45.33 2.55
N ASN A 330 11.62 44.19 3.15
CA ASN A 330 11.93 44.11 4.58
C ASN A 330 13.16 44.94 4.97
N ARG A 331 14.19 45.03 4.11
CA ARG A 331 15.35 45.93 4.35
C ARG A 331 14.94 47.39 4.30
N LYS A 332 14.16 47.77 3.29
CA LYS A 332 13.64 49.13 3.13
C LYS A 332 12.72 49.54 4.29
N PHE A 333 11.90 48.63 4.80
CA PHE A 333 11.11 48.85 6.01
C PHE A 333 12.00 49.07 7.24
N ALA A 334 13.05 48.27 7.42
CA ALA A 334 14.02 48.43 8.51
C ALA A 334 14.92 49.68 8.35
N GLU A 335 15.03 50.27 7.17
CA GLU A 335 15.64 51.59 6.93
C GLU A 335 14.69 52.70 7.39
N LEU A 336 13.46 52.73 6.87
CA LEU A 336 12.42 53.70 7.25
C LEU A 336 12.11 53.68 8.76
N GLN A 337 12.13 52.50 9.39
CA GLN A 337 11.93 52.37 10.84
C GLN A 337 13.08 53.00 11.65
N ARG A 338 14.33 52.94 11.15
CA ARG A 338 15.48 53.61 11.79
C ARG A 338 15.40 55.13 11.61
N GLU A 339 15.04 55.60 10.42
CA GLU A 339 14.82 57.03 10.15
C GLU A 339 13.71 57.61 11.05
N TYR A 340 12.57 56.91 11.15
CA TYR A 340 11.45 57.30 12.01
C TYR A 340 11.83 57.39 13.50
N VAL A 341 12.59 56.42 14.01
CA VAL A 341 13.10 56.47 15.40
C VAL A 341 14.05 57.65 15.61
N GLY A 342 14.95 57.93 14.65
CA GLY A 342 15.86 59.08 14.72
C GLY A 342 15.13 60.43 14.70
N ILE A 343 14.10 60.57 13.86
CA ILE A 343 13.25 61.77 13.79
C ILE A 343 12.50 61.98 15.11
N ASN A 344 11.91 60.92 15.67
CA ASN A 344 11.22 61.01 16.96
C ASN A 344 12.17 61.37 18.12
N GLN A 345 13.40 60.85 18.12
CA GLN A 345 14.43 61.23 19.11
C GLN A 345 14.81 62.71 18.99
N ALA A 346 15.04 63.21 17.78
CA ALA A 346 15.32 64.62 17.53
C ALA A 346 14.15 65.53 17.94
N HIS A 347 12.90 65.10 17.70
CA HIS A 347 11.70 65.82 18.11
C HIS A 347 11.58 65.95 19.65
N GLU A 348 11.74 64.85 20.39
CA GLU A 348 11.68 64.91 21.86
C GLU A 348 12.87 65.70 22.45
N GLU A 349 14.04 65.67 21.82
CA GLU A 349 15.16 66.55 22.15
C GLU A 349 14.83 68.05 21.94
N GLU A 350 14.21 68.41 20.81
CA GLU A 350 13.82 69.79 20.52
C GLU A 350 12.70 70.28 21.45
N LYS A 351 11.72 69.43 21.71
CA LYS A 351 10.66 69.65 22.70
C LYS A 351 11.23 69.89 24.10
N ALA A 352 12.15 69.06 24.58
CA ALA A 352 12.80 69.27 25.88
C ALA A 352 13.59 70.59 25.94
N LYS A 353 14.25 70.99 24.83
CA LYS A 353 14.92 72.30 24.72
C LYS A 353 13.92 73.47 24.75
N MET A 354 12.73 73.30 24.19
CA MET A 354 11.64 74.30 24.28
C MET A 354 11.02 74.37 25.67
N GLU A 355 10.77 73.22 26.31
CA GLU A 355 10.23 73.14 27.68
C GLU A 355 11.17 73.82 28.70
N ALA A 356 12.47 73.51 28.67
CA ALA A 356 13.47 74.18 29.52
C ALA A 356 13.56 75.70 29.27
N ARG A 357 13.35 76.15 28.03
CA ARG A 357 13.31 77.59 27.70
C ARG A 357 12.03 78.27 28.22
N ILE A 358 10.91 77.55 28.29
CA ILE A 358 9.68 78.05 28.89
C ILE A 358 9.87 78.21 30.41
N GLU A 359 10.52 77.26 31.09
CA GLU A 359 10.84 77.35 32.52
C GLU A 359 11.77 78.52 32.87
N ASP A 360 12.80 78.77 32.05
CA ASP A 360 13.68 79.94 32.18
C ASP A 360 12.89 81.26 32.02
N LEU A 361 12.07 81.38 30.96
CA LEU A 361 11.25 82.58 30.73
C LEU A 361 10.21 82.80 31.84
N GLN A 362 9.60 81.75 32.38
CA GLN A 362 8.72 81.84 33.55
C GLN A 362 9.48 82.31 34.80
N SER A 363 10.70 81.82 35.00
CA SER A 363 11.58 82.23 36.11
C SER A 363 11.99 83.70 36.00
N GLN A 364 12.34 84.18 34.79
CA GLN A 364 12.63 85.58 34.53
C GLN A 364 11.42 86.49 34.78
N LEU A 365 10.23 86.09 34.33
CA LEU A 365 8.98 86.81 34.58
C LEU A 365 8.66 86.89 36.09
N ALA A 366 8.89 85.82 36.85
CA ALA A 366 8.72 85.82 38.30
C ALA A 366 9.70 86.80 38.99
N ILE A 367 10.96 86.84 38.56
CA ILE A 367 11.97 87.79 39.07
C ILE A 367 11.56 89.24 38.77
N ILE A 368 11.12 89.54 37.54
CA ILE A 368 10.64 90.88 37.16
C ILE A 368 9.43 91.28 38.02
N THR A 369 8.44 90.40 38.16
CA THR A 369 7.25 90.63 39.00
C THR A 369 7.64 90.93 40.46
N LEU A 370 8.62 90.22 41.01
CA LEU A 370 9.13 90.47 42.37
C LEU A 370 9.87 91.82 42.49
N GLN A 371 10.62 92.23 41.46
CA GLN A 371 11.27 93.55 41.41
C GLN A 371 10.24 94.69 41.33
N GLU A 372 9.18 94.53 40.54
CA GLU A 372 8.08 95.50 40.44
C GLU A 372 7.30 95.60 41.76
N LEU A 373 7.00 94.46 42.40
CA LEU A 373 6.39 94.44 43.74
C LEU A 373 7.29 95.07 44.81
N LYS A 374 8.62 94.99 44.68
CA LYS A 374 9.57 95.66 45.58
C LYS A 374 9.56 97.18 45.36
N ARG A 375 9.72 97.64 44.12
CA ARG A 375 9.59 99.07 43.75
C ARG A 375 8.24 99.65 44.16
N GLY A 376 7.16 98.89 44.00
CA GLY A 376 5.81 99.26 44.41
C GLY A 376 5.55 99.27 45.93
N LYS A 377 6.45 98.69 46.73
CA LYS A 377 6.51 98.90 48.19
C LYS A 377 7.36 100.12 48.53
N GLU A 378 8.55 100.23 47.94
CA GLU A 378 9.47 101.35 48.15
C GLU A 378 8.79 102.70 47.85
N ALA A 379 8.12 102.83 46.70
CA ALA A 379 7.36 104.03 46.35
C ALA A 379 6.18 104.34 47.30
N LYS A 380 5.59 103.33 47.95
CA LYS A 380 4.54 103.52 48.97
C LYS A 380 5.13 103.93 50.32
N GLU A 381 6.32 103.45 50.65
CA GLU A 381 7.07 103.88 51.83
C GLU A 381 7.60 105.31 51.66
N GLU A 382 8.06 105.69 50.47
CA GLU A 382 8.40 107.07 50.11
C GLU A 382 7.19 108.00 50.20
N GLN A 383 6.05 107.65 49.59
CA GLN A 383 4.81 108.44 49.72
C GLN A 383 4.33 108.53 51.18
N SER A 384 4.45 107.45 51.96
CA SER A 384 4.12 107.45 53.39
C SER A 384 5.05 108.40 54.18
N MET A 385 6.34 108.40 53.86
CA MET A 385 7.33 109.30 54.43
C MET A 385 7.10 110.76 54.03
N GLU A 386 6.76 111.04 52.77
CA GLU A 386 6.40 112.39 52.30
C GLU A 386 5.09 112.89 52.94
N VAL A 387 4.10 112.01 53.14
CA VAL A 387 2.89 112.31 53.93
C VAL A 387 3.22 112.56 55.40
N LEU A 388 4.23 111.90 55.96
CA LEU A 388 4.74 112.18 57.31
C LEU A 388 5.53 113.51 57.37
N GLU A 389 6.33 113.83 56.37
CA GLU A 389 7.10 115.08 56.25
C GLU A 389 6.16 116.29 56.10
N THR A 390 5.19 116.23 55.19
CA THR A 390 4.16 117.27 55.02
C THR A 390 3.29 117.43 56.27
N ARG A 391 3.01 116.35 57.01
CA ARG A 391 2.40 116.41 58.35
C ARG A 391 3.31 117.09 59.38
N LYS A 392 4.63 116.82 59.40
CA LYS A 392 5.60 117.52 60.28
C LYS A 392 5.66 119.02 59.93
N ILE A 393 5.63 119.39 58.65
CA ILE A 393 5.63 120.78 58.18
C ILE A 393 4.35 121.49 58.65
N LYS A 394 3.16 120.95 58.36
CA LYS A 394 1.89 121.52 58.85
C LYS A 394 1.85 121.61 60.38
N LYS A 395 2.43 120.65 61.11
CA LYS A 395 2.53 120.72 62.58
C LYS A 395 3.48 121.84 63.06
N LYS A 396 4.58 122.12 62.34
CA LYS A 396 5.45 123.29 62.59
C LYS A 396 4.75 124.61 62.25
N GLU A 397 3.91 124.65 61.23
CA GLU A 397 3.11 125.84 60.89
C GLU A 397 2.03 126.12 61.94
N ILE A 398 1.32 125.10 62.42
CA ILE A 398 0.37 125.22 63.53
C ILE A 398 1.08 125.78 64.78
N VAL A 399 2.26 125.26 65.14
CA VAL A 399 3.06 125.79 66.26
C VAL A 399 3.49 127.25 66.02
N LYS A 400 3.86 127.65 64.79
CA LYS A 400 4.12 129.07 64.46
C LYS A 400 2.88 129.95 64.62
N VAL A 401 1.69 129.47 64.25
CA VAL A 401 0.42 130.19 64.44
C VAL A 401 0.10 130.33 65.93
N GLU A 402 0.32 129.29 66.74
CA GLU A 402 0.15 129.35 68.19
C GLU A 402 1.17 130.31 68.86
N GLU A 403 2.42 130.34 68.41
CA GLU A 403 3.42 131.32 68.87
C GLU A 403 3.06 132.76 68.50
N GLN A 404 2.55 133.00 67.29
CA GLN A 404 2.06 134.33 66.89
C GLN A 404 0.80 134.73 67.69
N GLY A 405 -0.07 133.78 68.01
CA GLY A 405 -1.18 133.96 68.94
C GLY A 405 -0.72 134.34 70.35
N ARG A 406 0.28 133.64 70.89
CA ARG A 406 0.88 133.95 72.20
C ARG A 406 1.58 135.31 72.23
N LYS A 407 2.23 135.73 71.14
CA LYS A 407 2.85 137.07 71.03
C LYS A 407 1.82 138.21 70.97
N LYS A 408 0.62 138.00 70.40
CA LYS A 408 -0.48 138.99 70.49
C LYS A 408 -1.12 139.11 71.88
N LYS A 409 -0.94 138.14 72.78
CA LYS A 409 -1.38 138.21 74.20
C LYS A 409 -0.38 138.88 75.16
N LYS A 410 0.69 139.50 74.66
CA LYS A 410 1.60 140.39 75.42
C LYS A 410 1.59 141.84 74.93
N ARG A 411 0.38 142.42 74.86
CA ARG A 411 0.15 143.82 75.30
C ARG A 411 -0.45 143.74 76.71
N LEU A 412 -0.48 144.87 77.45
CA LEU A 412 -0.91 144.99 78.86
C LEU A 412 0.12 144.56 79.92
N LYS A 413 1.24 145.29 80.03
CA LYS A 413 1.79 145.77 81.32
C LYS A 413 2.93 146.75 81.08
N THR A 414 2.76 147.96 81.63
CA THR A 414 3.48 149.21 81.29
C THR A 414 3.10 149.75 79.90
#